data_AF-A0A9D5Z1E7-F1
#
_entry.id   AF-A0A9D5Z1E7-F1
#
_cell.length_a   1.000
_cell.length_b   1.000
_cell.length_c   1.000
_cell.angle_alpha   90.00
_cell.angle_beta   90.00
_cell.angle_gamma   90.00
#
_symmetry.space_group_name_H-M   'P 1'
#
loop_
_entity.id
_entity.type
_entity.pdbx_description
1 polymer ?
#
loop_
_entity_poly.entity_id
_entity_poly.type
_entity_poly.pdbx_seq_one_letter_code
_entity_poly.pdbx_strand_id
1 'polypeptide(L)'
;MTLRRSRDVRQVTQKWGFGMSPVKQEVLARRQHAVGAVHGLFVAAEPISTTPPAGLLDQISEVKGLFSRSWKQDQWDWAVVWQQLGRPVPRNARQSAETLGALRRALSDRDPEAAGGAVLRGARSGLVHHLKAYLGERKPLLGDETGFVYVLSTREQPHLLKIGYTRRPIADRVAEINRATGVAVPFGVRKLWIVKNPRAVEATVHALLGPYRLRDDREFFLMEFREARMIIDRCVGEMRARSIGDSPVAGAPGEKP
;
A
#
# COMPACT_ATOMS: atom_id res chain seq x y z
N MET A 1 -5.83 -38.95 38.70
CA MET A 1 -6.41 -37.76 38.03
C MET A 1 -5.43 -37.25 37.00
N THR A 2 -5.63 -37.65 35.74
CA THR A 2 -4.74 -37.32 34.62
C THR A 2 -5.11 -35.94 34.09
N LEU A 3 -4.30 -34.92 34.36
CA LEU A 3 -4.43 -33.59 33.79
C LEU A 3 -4.12 -33.64 32.27
N ARG A 4 -5.11 -34.06 31.48
CA ARG A 4 -5.12 -33.79 30.04
C ARG A 4 -5.83 -32.47 29.80
N ARG A 5 -5.04 -31.47 29.43
CA ARG A 5 -5.21 -30.65 28.22
C ARG A 5 -3.98 -29.75 28.15
N SER A 6 -2.98 -30.19 27.39
CA SER A 6 -2.01 -29.27 26.79
C SER A 6 -2.82 -28.18 26.08
N ARG A 7 -2.92 -27.00 26.68
CA ARG A 7 -3.33 -25.82 25.93
C ARG A 7 -2.24 -25.64 24.90
N ASP A 8 -2.57 -25.90 23.65
CA ASP A 8 -1.74 -25.58 22.49
C ASP A 8 -1.70 -24.05 22.38
N VAL A 9 -0.99 -23.41 23.31
CA VAL A 9 -0.77 -21.97 23.31
C VAL A 9 0.11 -21.72 22.10
N ARG A 10 -0.50 -21.29 20.99
CA ARG A 10 0.24 -20.87 19.81
C ARG A 10 1.17 -19.74 20.22
N GLN A 11 2.45 -20.06 20.39
CA GLN A 11 3.47 -19.06 20.71
C GLN A 11 3.57 -18.08 19.55
N VAL A 12 3.34 -16.80 19.84
CA VAL A 12 3.52 -15.73 18.86
C VAL A 12 5.01 -15.40 18.81
N THR A 13 5.70 -15.92 17.81
CA THR A 13 7.14 -15.68 17.60
C THR A 13 7.42 -14.45 16.73
N GLN A 14 6.37 -13.80 16.21
CA GLN A 14 6.54 -12.72 15.23
C GLN A 14 6.78 -11.37 15.91
N LYS A 15 7.91 -10.76 15.56
CA LYS A 15 8.34 -9.45 16.07
C LYS A 15 7.54 -8.26 15.50
N TRP A 16 6.95 -8.43 14.31
CA TRP A 16 6.29 -7.35 13.58
C TRP A 16 4.84 -7.70 13.29
N GLY A 17 3.99 -6.69 13.23
CA GLY A 17 2.63 -6.84 12.73
C GLY A 17 2.61 -7.23 11.26
N PHE A 18 1.57 -7.95 10.83
CA PHE A 18 1.41 -8.34 9.43
C PHE A 18 1.40 -7.11 8.50
N GLY A 19 2.19 -7.18 7.43
CA GLY A 19 2.39 -6.10 6.45
C GLY A 19 3.44 -5.04 6.85
N MET A 20 3.98 -5.10 8.08
CA MET A 20 4.83 -4.07 8.67
C MET A 20 6.28 -4.49 8.92
N SER A 21 6.70 -5.66 8.42
CA SER A 21 8.07 -6.11 8.57
C SER A 21 9.03 -5.15 7.84
N PRO A 22 10.05 -4.60 8.53
CA PRO A 22 11.03 -3.75 7.90
C PRO A 22 11.89 -4.56 6.92
N VAL A 23 12.26 -3.92 5.82
CA VAL A 23 13.15 -4.51 4.81
C VAL A 23 14.59 -4.32 5.27
N LYS A 24 15.39 -5.39 5.30
CA LYS A 24 16.83 -5.32 5.60
C LYS A 24 17.54 -4.42 4.58
N GLN A 25 18.59 -3.71 5.01
CA GLN A 25 19.34 -2.79 4.14
C GLN A 25 19.90 -3.48 2.89
N GLU A 26 20.47 -4.67 3.02
CA GLU A 26 20.95 -5.47 1.89
C GLU A 26 19.85 -5.79 0.87
N VAL A 27 18.65 -6.15 1.37
CA VAL A 27 17.49 -6.45 0.52
C VAL A 27 16.98 -5.18 -0.14
N LEU A 28 16.99 -4.05 0.56
CA LEU A 28 16.61 -2.75 0.01
C LEU A 28 17.56 -2.35 -1.12
N ALA A 29 18.87 -2.43 -0.90
CA ALA A 29 19.89 -2.12 -1.91
C ALA A 29 19.72 -3.00 -3.16
N ARG A 30 19.52 -4.31 -2.98
CA ARG A 30 19.21 -5.24 -4.09
C ARG A 30 17.96 -4.82 -4.86
N ARG A 31 16.87 -4.48 -4.15
CA ARG A 31 15.61 -4.05 -4.76
C ARG A 31 15.78 -2.73 -5.52
N GLN A 32 16.49 -1.76 -4.95
CA GLN A 32 16.78 -0.48 -5.61
C GLN A 32 17.59 -0.69 -6.89
N HIS A 33 18.62 -1.54 -6.84
CA HIS A 33 19.39 -1.90 -8.04
C HIS A 33 18.50 -2.54 -9.13
N ALA A 34 17.66 -3.51 -8.76
CA ALA A 34 16.71 -4.13 -9.69
C ALA A 34 15.70 -3.13 -10.27
N VAL A 35 15.15 -2.24 -9.44
CA VAL A 35 14.23 -1.18 -9.87
C VAL A 35 14.92 -0.20 -10.82
N GLY A 36 16.18 0.17 -10.55
CA GLY A 36 16.97 1.04 -11.42
C GLY A 36 17.19 0.42 -12.80
N ALA A 37 17.60 -0.85 -12.85
CA ALA A 37 17.77 -1.57 -14.12
C ALA A 37 16.46 -1.65 -14.92
N VAL A 38 15.35 -1.98 -14.26
CA VAL A 38 14.02 -2.05 -14.89
C VAL A 38 13.54 -0.67 -15.34
N HIS A 39 13.77 0.39 -14.55
CA HIS A 39 13.43 1.76 -14.92
C HIS A 39 14.19 2.21 -16.18
N GLY A 40 15.47 1.85 -16.30
CA GLY A 40 16.28 2.13 -17.49
C GLY A 40 15.65 1.63 -18.80
N LEU A 41 14.97 0.49 -18.78
CA LEU A 41 14.27 -0.06 -19.96
C LEU A 41 13.14 0.84 -20.48
N PHE A 42 12.58 1.71 -19.63
CA PHE A 42 11.49 2.62 -20.00
C PHE A 42 11.97 4.02 -20.36
N VAL A 43 13.24 4.33 -20.13
CA VAL A 43 13.84 5.66 -20.38
C VAL A 43 14.85 5.60 -21.53
N ALA A 44 15.35 4.41 -21.87
CA ALA A 44 16.23 4.22 -23.02
C ALA A 44 15.56 4.71 -24.31
N ALA A 45 16.29 5.55 -25.07
CA ALA A 45 15.90 5.96 -26.41
C ALA A 45 16.11 4.84 -27.45
N GLU A 46 16.98 3.87 -27.11
CA GLU A 46 17.33 2.76 -27.98
C GLU A 46 16.28 1.63 -27.95
N PRO A 47 16.07 0.93 -29.07
CA PRO A 47 15.26 -0.29 -29.11
C PRO A 47 15.73 -1.32 -28.08
N ILE A 48 14.79 -2.06 -27.50
CA ILE A 48 15.10 -3.11 -26.53
C ILE A 48 15.94 -4.19 -27.20
N SER A 49 17.18 -4.38 -26.73
CA SER A 49 18.01 -5.51 -27.14
C SER A 49 17.31 -6.83 -26.80
N THR A 50 17.19 -7.71 -27.79
CA THR A 50 16.69 -9.09 -27.62
C THR A 50 17.64 -9.98 -26.84
N THR A 51 18.87 -9.51 -26.60
CA THR A 51 19.84 -10.14 -25.70
C THR A 51 19.88 -9.32 -24.41
N PRO A 52 19.12 -9.70 -23.38
CA PRO A 52 19.09 -8.95 -22.13
C PRO A 52 20.44 -9.06 -21.39
N PRO A 53 20.90 -7.99 -20.72
CA PRO A 53 22.05 -8.06 -19.81
C PRO A 53 21.88 -9.16 -18.77
N ALA A 54 23.00 -9.75 -18.33
CA ALA A 54 23.00 -10.77 -17.30
C ALA A 54 22.25 -10.29 -16.04
N GLY A 55 21.35 -11.13 -15.52
CA GLY A 55 20.54 -10.83 -14.34
C GLY A 55 19.29 -9.98 -14.59
N LEU A 56 19.09 -9.40 -15.77
CA LEU A 56 17.94 -8.51 -16.03
C LEU A 56 16.60 -9.22 -15.85
N LEU A 57 16.48 -10.47 -16.32
CA LEU A 57 15.24 -11.23 -16.16
C LEU A 57 14.87 -11.37 -14.67
N ASP A 58 15.86 -11.62 -13.81
CA ASP A 58 15.64 -11.81 -12.37
C ASP A 58 15.34 -10.48 -11.68
N GLN A 59 15.97 -9.40 -12.11
CA GLN A 59 15.60 -8.05 -11.69
C GLN A 59 14.14 -7.73 -12.05
N ILE A 60 13.67 -8.07 -13.26
CA ILE A 60 12.25 -7.90 -13.64
C ILE A 60 11.33 -8.74 -12.74
N SER A 61 11.72 -9.99 -12.42
CA SER A 61 10.96 -10.85 -11.51
C SER A 61 10.90 -10.29 -10.09
N GLU A 62 12.00 -9.73 -9.58
CA GLU A 62 12.06 -9.08 -8.27
C GLU A 62 11.09 -7.88 -8.23
N VAL A 63 11.15 -6.98 -9.21
CA VAL A 63 10.28 -5.80 -9.30
C VAL A 63 8.81 -6.19 -9.46
N LYS A 64 8.50 -7.20 -10.29
CA LYS A 64 7.16 -7.80 -10.39
C LYS A 64 6.66 -8.27 -9.02
N GLY A 65 7.55 -8.86 -8.22
CA GLY A 65 7.27 -9.33 -6.88
C GLY A 65 6.91 -8.20 -5.90
N LEU A 66 7.47 -7.00 -6.07
CA LEU A 66 7.12 -5.81 -5.27
C LEU A 66 5.69 -5.34 -5.55
N PHE A 67 5.29 -5.31 -6.82
CA PHE A 67 3.92 -4.98 -7.19
C PHE A 67 2.93 -6.07 -6.79
N SER A 68 3.30 -7.34 -6.98
CA SER A 68 2.45 -8.49 -6.67
C SER A 68 2.05 -8.53 -5.20
N ARG A 69 3.02 -8.41 -4.28
CA ARG A 69 2.73 -8.38 -2.85
C ARG A 69 1.90 -7.16 -2.43
N SER A 70 2.08 -6.02 -3.10
CA SER A 70 1.36 -4.79 -2.78
C SER A 70 -0.15 -4.89 -3.06
N TRP A 71 -0.55 -5.58 -4.14
CA TRP A 71 -1.97 -5.78 -4.45
C TRP A 71 -2.57 -7.01 -3.77
N LYS A 72 -1.80 -8.09 -3.59
CA LYS A 72 -2.25 -9.30 -2.89
C LYS A 72 -2.32 -9.13 -1.37
N GLN A 73 -1.48 -8.27 -0.81
CA GLN A 73 -1.37 -8.02 0.65
C GLN A 73 -1.08 -9.31 1.44
N ASP A 74 -0.25 -10.18 0.87
CA ASP A 74 0.00 -11.55 1.34
C ASP A 74 1.37 -11.72 2.01
N GLN A 75 2.25 -10.71 1.96
CA GLN A 75 3.59 -10.75 2.53
C GLN A 75 3.76 -9.87 3.76
N TRP A 76 4.67 -10.25 4.67
CA TRP A 76 4.90 -9.51 5.90
C TRP A 76 5.41 -8.07 5.71
N ASP A 77 5.93 -7.70 4.54
CA ASP A 77 6.42 -6.35 4.20
C ASP A 77 5.50 -5.61 3.21
N TRP A 78 4.30 -6.12 2.92
CA TRP A 78 3.47 -5.62 1.81
C TRP A 78 3.16 -4.12 1.92
N ALA A 79 2.87 -3.61 3.12
CA ALA A 79 2.47 -2.21 3.30
C ALA A 79 3.68 -1.28 3.20
N VAL A 80 4.84 -1.74 3.68
CA VAL A 80 6.13 -1.03 3.52
C VAL A 80 6.47 -0.91 2.04
N VAL A 81 6.41 -2.00 1.29
CA VAL A 81 6.71 -2.01 -0.15
C VAL A 81 5.69 -1.18 -0.94
N TRP A 82 4.40 -1.29 -0.61
CA TRP A 82 3.36 -0.46 -1.20
C TRP A 82 3.62 1.03 -1.00
N GLN A 83 4.07 1.44 0.19
CA GLN A 83 4.44 2.82 0.46
C GLN A 83 5.67 3.25 -0.37
N GLN A 84 6.71 2.40 -0.44
CA GLN A 84 7.91 2.67 -1.25
C GLN A 84 7.57 2.84 -2.73
N LEU A 85 6.63 2.06 -3.27
CA LEU A 85 6.16 2.20 -4.66
C LEU A 85 5.32 3.46 -4.91
N GLY A 86 5.21 4.39 -3.97
CA GLY A 86 4.37 5.58 -4.13
C GLY A 86 2.87 5.27 -4.05
N ARG A 87 2.50 4.19 -3.34
CA ARG A 87 1.11 3.85 -2.98
C ARG A 87 0.20 3.55 -4.19
N PRO A 88 0.59 2.62 -5.10
CA PRO A 88 -0.26 2.25 -6.23
C PRO A 88 -1.62 1.74 -5.75
N VAL A 89 -2.69 2.13 -6.44
CA VAL A 89 -4.00 1.49 -6.24
C VAL A 89 -3.93 0.02 -6.71
N PRO A 90 -4.73 -0.90 -6.15
CA PRO A 90 -4.61 -2.33 -6.45
C PRO A 90 -4.65 -2.67 -7.94
N ARG A 91 -5.50 -1.97 -8.72
CA ARG A 91 -5.56 -2.11 -10.17
C ARG A 91 -4.23 -1.78 -10.84
N ASN A 92 -3.62 -0.64 -10.49
CA ASN A 92 -2.34 -0.22 -11.06
C ASN A 92 -1.21 -1.16 -10.65
N ALA A 93 -1.18 -1.59 -9.38
CA ALA A 93 -0.19 -2.55 -8.91
C ALA A 93 -0.30 -3.90 -9.64
N ARG A 94 -1.51 -4.41 -9.83
CA ARG A 94 -1.74 -5.63 -10.61
C ARG A 94 -1.29 -5.46 -12.06
N GLN A 95 -1.70 -4.38 -12.72
CA GLN A 95 -1.33 -4.07 -14.10
C GLN A 95 0.20 -3.99 -14.26
N SER A 96 0.89 -3.33 -13.33
CA SER A 96 2.35 -3.26 -13.30
C SER A 96 2.99 -4.66 -13.21
N ALA A 97 2.49 -5.52 -12.32
CA ALA A 97 2.99 -6.88 -12.18
C ALA A 97 2.77 -7.72 -13.46
N GLU A 98 1.60 -7.60 -14.08
CA GLU A 98 1.28 -8.29 -15.34
C GLU A 98 2.16 -7.80 -16.49
N THR A 99 2.34 -6.48 -16.64
CA THR A 99 3.22 -5.88 -17.66
C THR A 99 4.66 -6.34 -17.49
N LEU A 100 5.21 -6.34 -16.26
CA LEU A 100 6.56 -6.84 -15.99
C LEU A 100 6.69 -8.34 -16.25
N GLY A 101 5.65 -9.12 -15.95
CA GLY A 101 5.59 -10.55 -16.28
C GLY A 101 5.59 -10.81 -17.79
N ALA A 102 4.88 -9.99 -18.56
CA ALA A 102 4.90 -10.05 -20.02
C ALA A 102 6.27 -9.64 -20.59
N LEU A 103 6.86 -8.57 -20.06
CA LEU A 103 8.19 -8.09 -20.47
C LEU A 103 9.27 -9.16 -20.23
N ARG A 104 9.29 -9.79 -19.05
CA ARG A 104 10.24 -10.88 -18.77
C ARG A 104 10.11 -12.03 -19.77
N ARG A 105 8.88 -12.46 -20.07
CA ARG A 105 8.62 -13.56 -21.02
C ARG A 105 9.12 -13.19 -22.41
N ALA A 106 8.72 -12.04 -22.93
CA ALA A 106 9.17 -11.57 -24.24
C ALA A 106 10.70 -11.50 -24.37
N LEU A 107 11.40 -11.00 -23.35
CA LEU A 107 12.87 -10.99 -23.33
C LEU A 107 13.49 -12.40 -23.26
N SER A 108 12.86 -13.31 -22.50
CA SER A 108 13.29 -14.71 -22.42
C SER A 108 13.11 -15.44 -23.75
N ASP A 109 12.02 -15.15 -24.44
CA ASP A 109 11.64 -15.76 -25.72
C ASP A 109 12.34 -15.07 -26.91
N ARG A 110 13.15 -14.03 -26.64
CA ARG A 110 13.84 -13.19 -27.64
C ARG A 110 12.88 -12.57 -28.66
N ASP A 111 11.70 -12.17 -28.21
CA ASP A 111 10.66 -11.52 -29.00
C ASP A 111 10.71 -9.98 -28.83
N PRO A 112 11.34 -9.25 -29.77
CA PRO A 112 11.48 -7.80 -29.67
C PRO A 112 10.14 -7.06 -29.79
N GLU A 113 9.19 -7.58 -30.55
CA GLU A 113 7.90 -6.94 -30.77
C GLU A 113 7.06 -7.01 -29.49
N ALA A 114 6.95 -8.19 -28.89
CA ALA A 114 6.27 -8.35 -27.61
C ALA A 114 6.94 -7.57 -26.48
N ALA A 115 8.28 -7.50 -26.47
CA ALA A 115 9.03 -6.73 -25.49
C ALA A 115 8.76 -5.23 -25.64
N GLY A 116 8.81 -4.70 -26.87
CA GLY A 116 8.48 -3.32 -27.19
C GLY A 116 7.04 -2.98 -26.82
N GLY A 117 6.09 -3.85 -27.13
CA GLY A 117 4.69 -3.71 -26.73
C GLY A 117 4.52 -3.67 -25.20
N ALA A 118 5.24 -4.49 -24.44
CA ALA A 118 5.21 -4.47 -22.98
C ALA A 118 5.81 -3.17 -22.41
N VAL A 119 6.92 -2.68 -22.96
CA VAL A 119 7.51 -1.39 -22.55
C VAL A 119 6.56 -0.23 -22.86
N LEU A 120 5.98 -0.18 -24.05
CA LEU A 120 5.01 0.85 -24.42
C LEU A 120 3.79 0.85 -23.48
N ARG A 121 3.24 -0.33 -23.17
CA ARG A 121 2.14 -0.46 -22.19
C ARG A 121 2.56 0.04 -20.81
N GLY A 122 3.77 -0.28 -20.36
CA GLY A 122 4.30 0.18 -19.08
C GLY A 122 4.52 1.70 -19.04
N ALA A 123 5.08 2.28 -20.10
CA ALA A 123 5.32 3.71 -20.24
C ALA A 123 4.02 4.53 -20.30
N ARG A 124 2.99 4.01 -20.98
CA ARG A 124 1.64 4.60 -21.03
C ARG A 124 0.82 4.37 -19.76
N SER A 125 1.34 3.59 -18.82
CA SER A 125 0.70 3.32 -17.53
C SER A 125 1.37 4.09 -16.39
N GLY A 126 0.85 3.93 -15.16
CA GLY A 126 1.50 4.47 -13.96
C GLY A 126 2.80 3.75 -13.54
N LEU A 127 3.27 2.72 -14.26
CA LEU A 127 4.42 1.91 -13.86
C LEU A 127 5.69 2.75 -13.64
N VAL A 128 6.09 3.56 -14.62
CA VAL A 128 7.31 4.38 -14.54
C VAL A 128 7.25 5.34 -13.36
N HIS A 129 6.08 5.91 -13.08
CA HIS A 129 5.86 6.76 -11.92
C HIS A 129 6.15 6.03 -10.60
N HIS A 130 5.67 4.78 -10.47
CA HIS A 130 5.90 3.97 -9.28
C HIS A 130 7.36 3.51 -9.13
N LEU A 131 8.08 3.27 -10.24
CA LEU A 131 9.52 2.97 -10.21
C LEU A 131 10.31 4.18 -9.69
N LYS A 132 10.04 5.39 -10.21
CA LYS A 132 10.67 6.64 -9.74
C LYS A 132 10.38 6.92 -8.27
N ALA A 133 9.15 6.66 -7.81
CA ALA A 133 8.81 6.78 -6.40
C ALA A 133 9.64 5.83 -5.51
N TYR A 134 9.85 4.59 -5.97
CA TYR A 134 10.66 3.60 -5.26
C TYR A 134 12.14 3.98 -5.17
N LEU A 135 12.67 4.62 -6.23
CA LEU A 135 14.04 5.15 -6.26
C LEU A 135 14.23 6.44 -5.46
N GLY A 136 13.16 7.00 -4.90
CA GLY A 136 13.22 8.28 -4.17
C GLY A 136 13.32 9.51 -5.08
N GLU A 137 13.26 9.34 -6.40
CA GLU A 137 13.33 10.42 -7.39
C GLU A 137 12.03 11.26 -7.47
N ARG A 138 10.96 10.81 -6.79
CA ARG A 138 9.71 11.54 -6.69
C ARG A 138 9.19 11.54 -5.26
N LYS A 139 8.75 12.73 -4.81
CA LYS A 139 7.93 12.87 -3.61
C LYS A 139 6.57 12.18 -3.85
N PRO A 140 6.01 11.48 -2.85
CA PRO A 140 4.66 10.93 -2.97
C PRO A 140 3.66 12.03 -3.37
N LEU A 141 2.75 11.71 -4.28
CA LEU A 141 1.80 12.64 -4.92
C LEU A 141 0.81 13.37 -3.98
N LEU A 142 0.95 13.24 -2.67
CA LEU A 142 -0.08 13.62 -1.72
C LEU A 142 0.35 14.88 -0.98
N GLY A 143 -0.43 15.95 -1.15
CA GLY A 143 -0.19 17.25 -0.51
C GLY A 143 -0.37 17.21 1.02
N ASP A 144 0.02 18.31 1.68
CA ASP A 144 0.20 18.37 3.15
C ASP A 144 -1.07 18.05 3.96
N GLU A 145 -2.26 18.23 3.38
CA GLU A 145 -3.54 17.89 4.00
C GLU A 145 -3.97 16.41 3.80
N THR A 146 -3.14 15.60 3.15
CA THR A 146 -3.42 14.19 2.91
C THR A 146 -2.77 13.32 3.97
N GLY A 147 -3.50 12.30 4.43
CA GLY A 147 -2.91 11.23 5.21
C GLY A 147 -3.65 9.92 5.02
N PHE A 148 -3.61 9.11 6.07
CA PHE A 148 -4.18 7.78 6.09
C PHE A 148 -5.20 7.66 7.18
N VAL A 149 -6.32 7.03 6.86
CA VAL A 149 -7.12 6.27 7.83
C VAL A 149 -6.67 4.82 7.73
N TYR A 150 -6.54 4.14 8.86
CA TYR A 150 -6.06 2.77 8.93
C TYR A 150 -6.96 1.90 9.80
N VAL A 151 -6.97 0.61 9.50
CA VAL A 151 -7.48 -0.44 10.40
C VAL A 151 -6.31 -1.37 10.72
N LEU A 152 -6.04 -1.55 12.00
CA LEU A 152 -5.08 -2.53 12.51
C LEU A 152 -5.80 -3.65 13.26
N SER A 153 -5.24 -4.86 13.21
CA SER A 153 -5.66 -5.96 14.07
C SER A 153 -4.48 -6.92 14.29
N THR A 154 -4.62 -7.84 15.24
CA THR A 154 -3.73 -9.00 15.34
C THR A 154 -4.35 -10.19 14.59
N ARG A 155 -3.61 -11.28 14.42
CA ARG A 155 -4.14 -12.52 13.81
C ARG A 155 -5.00 -13.30 14.81
N GLU A 156 -4.67 -13.15 16.08
CA GLU A 156 -5.26 -13.81 17.25
C GLU A 156 -6.59 -13.17 17.63
N GLN A 157 -6.74 -11.87 17.35
CA GLN A 157 -7.97 -11.10 17.60
C GLN A 157 -8.40 -10.39 16.31
N PRO A 158 -8.86 -11.13 15.28
CA PRO A 158 -9.16 -10.56 13.97
C PRO A 158 -10.39 -9.63 13.95
N HIS A 159 -11.24 -9.73 14.97
CA HIS A 159 -12.45 -8.90 15.14
C HIS A 159 -12.22 -7.70 16.07
N LEU A 160 -11.07 -7.63 16.76
CA LEU A 160 -10.69 -6.45 17.53
C LEU A 160 -9.90 -5.50 16.65
N LEU A 161 -10.55 -4.45 16.20
CA LEU A 161 -10.03 -3.50 15.23
C LEU A 161 -9.59 -2.22 15.93
N LYS A 162 -8.33 -1.82 15.75
CA LYS A 162 -7.88 -0.46 16.05
C LYS A 162 -8.02 0.40 14.82
N ILE A 163 -8.84 1.45 14.90
CA ILE A 163 -9.09 2.36 13.78
C ILE A 163 -8.57 3.73 14.14
N GLY A 164 -7.68 4.28 13.33
CA GLY A 164 -7.10 5.60 13.58
C GLY A 164 -6.57 6.24 12.32
N TYR A 165 -5.82 7.33 12.49
CA TYR A 165 -5.25 8.07 11.38
C TYR A 165 -3.79 8.45 11.58
N THR A 166 -3.12 8.81 10.48
CA THR A 166 -1.77 9.39 10.51
C THR A 166 -1.51 10.23 9.26
N ARG A 167 -0.76 11.34 9.41
CA ARG A 167 -0.17 12.11 8.30
C ARG A 167 1.28 11.67 7.98
N ARG A 168 1.90 10.90 8.90
CA ARG A 168 3.25 10.34 8.78
C ARG A 168 3.22 8.95 8.12
N PRO A 169 4.37 8.39 7.71
CA PRO A 169 4.48 6.99 7.30
C PRO A 169 3.73 6.04 8.24
N ILE A 170 2.97 5.09 7.66
CA ILE A 170 2.20 4.13 8.46
C ILE A 170 3.12 3.22 9.29
N ALA A 171 4.32 2.92 8.79
CA ALA A 171 5.35 2.18 9.50
C ALA A 171 5.69 2.80 10.86
N ASP A 172 5.89 4.12 10.90
CA ASP A 172 6.26 4.83 12.12
C ASP A 172 5.12 4.79 13.14
N ARG A 173 3.88 5.01 12.68
CA ARG A 173 2.70 5.00 13.55
C ARG A 173 2.42 3.60 14.11
N VAL A 174 2.55 2.56 13.30
CA VAL A 174 2.36 1.18 13.77
C VAL A 174 3.48 0.77 14.73
N ALA A 175 4.72 1.17 14.47
CA ALA A 175 5.84 0.94 15.39
C ALA A 175 5.65 1.64 16.74
N GLU A 176 5.12 2.87 16.73
CA GLU A 176 4.75 3.61 17.93
C GLU A 176 3.66 2.87 18.74
N ILE A 177 2.58 2.44 18.08
CA ILE A 177 1.49 1.68 18.72
C ILE A 177 2.01 0.38 19.33
N ASN A 178 2.85 -0.36 18.60
CA ASN A 178 3.37 -1.64 19.06
C ASN A 178 4.44 -1.54 20.17
N ARG A 179 4.96 -0.33 20.46
CA ARG A 179 5.87 -0.08 21.59
C ARG A 179 5.14 0.28 22.88
N ALA A 180 3.83 0.55 22.82
CA ALA A 180 3.06 0.93 24.00
C ALA A 180 3.01 -0.19 25.04
N THR A 181 3.04 0.18 26.31
CA THR A 181 2.88 -0.77 27.43
C THR A 181 1.54 -1.50 27.31
N GLY A 182 1.55 -2.83 27.50
CA GLY A 182 0.36 -3.67 27.41
C GLY A 182 0.05 -4.24 26.02
N VAL A 183 0.83 -3.92 24.98
CA VAL A 183 0.71 -4.60 23.67
C VAL A 183 1.49 -5.91 23.70
N ALA A 184 0.79 -7.02 23.92
CA ALA A 184 1.40 -8.36 23.96
C ALA A 184 1.70 -8.93 22.56
N VAL A 185 0.86 -8.62 21.57
CA VAL A 185 0.98 -9.09 20.19
C VAL A 185 0.98 -7.89 19.25
N PRO A 186 1.95 -7.77 18.33
CA PRO A 186 2.05 -6.59 17.48
C PRO A 186 0.89 -6.52 16.48
N PHE A 187 0.26 -5.35 16.43
CA PHE A 187 -0.77 -5.00 15.45
C PHE A 187 -0.19 -4.92 14.05
N GLY A 188 -0.87 -5.56 13.09
CA GLY A 188 -0.60 -5.46 11.67
C GLY A 188 -1.64 -4.62 10.94
N VAL A 189 -1.28 -4.09 9.77
CA VAL A 189 -2.21 -3.32 8.94
C VAL A 189 -3.16 -4.27 8.23
N ARG A 190 -4.46 -4.06 8.41
CA ARG A 190 -5.52 -4.74 7.65
C ARG A 190 -5.92 -3.95 6.41
N LYS A 191 -5.99 -2.62 6.54
CA LYS A 191 -6.33 -1.72 5.43
C LYS A 191 -5.86 -0.29 5.69
N LEU A 192 -5.59 0.40 4.58
CA LEU A 192 -5.25 1.83 4.53
C LEU A 192 -6.13 2.53 3.49
N TRP A 193 -6.57 3.74 3.83
CA TRP A 193 -7.25 4.65 2.93
C TRP A 193 -6.47 5.94 2.87
N ILE A 194 -6.12 6.36 1.65
CA ILE A 194 -5.55 7.68 1.40
C ILE A 194 -6.68 8.69 1.36
N VAL A 195 -6.64 9.70 2.23
CA VAL A 195 -7.72 10.67 2.35
C VAL A 195 -7.19 12.08 2.57
N LYS A 196 -7.92 13.08 2.06
CA LYS A 196 -7.76 14.47 2.48
C LYS A 196 -8.37 14.63 3.88
N ASN A 197 -7.77 15.48 4.71
CA ASN A 197 -8.18 15.73 6.09
C ASN A 197 -8.44 14.42 6.89
N PRO A 198 -7.40 13.60 7.11
CA PRO A 198 -7.54 12.28 7.74
C PRO A 198 -8.15 12.31 9.15
N ARG A 199 -7.98 13.41 9.88
CA ARG A 199 -8.58 13.62 11.20
C ARG A 199 -10.11 13.72 11.11
N ALA A 200 -10.63 14.50 10.17
CA ALA A 200 -12.08 14.63 9.98
C ALA A 200 -12.72 13.31 9.51
N VAL A 201 -12.04 12.60 8.61
CA VAL A 201 -12.51 11.29 8.14
C VAL A 201 -12.54 10.29 9.29
N GLU A 202 -11.49 10.23 10.09
CA GLU A 202 -11.43 9.33 11.23
C GLU A 202 -12.50 9.62 12.28
N ALA A 203 -12.73 10.89 12.63
CA ALA A 203 -13.81 11.28 13.53
C ALA A 203 -15.19 10.84 13.00
N THR A 204 -15.43 10.97 11.69
CA THR A 204 -16.69 10.52 11.06
C THR A 204 -16.82 9.00 11.11
N VAL A 205 -15.75 8.27 10.78
CA VAL A 205 -15.72 6.80 10.87
C VAL A 205 -15.97 6.35 12.31
N HIS A 206 -15.37 7.01 13.28
CA HIS A 206 -15.52 6.72 14.70
C HIS A 206 -16.95 6.91 15.19
N ALA A 207 -17.65 7.94 14.70
CA ALA A 207 -19.05 8.17 15.01
C ALA A 207 -19.94 7.08 14.39
N LEU A 208 -19.73 6.76 13.11
CA LEU A 208 -20.47 5.69 12.40
C LEU A 208 -20.30 4.32 13.05
N LEU A 209 -19.10 4.04 13.57
CA LEU A 209 -18.77 2.77 14.22
C LEU A 209 -18.97 2.81 15.75
N GLY A 210 -19.52 3.90 16.30
CA GLY A 210 -19.78 4.07 17.73
C GLY A 210 -20.46 2.87 18.40
N PRO A 211 -21.51 2.26 17.81
CA PRO A 211 -22.17 1.08 18.38
C PRO A 211 -21.27 -0.15 18.58
N TYR A 212 -20.14 -0.22 17.87
CA TYR A 212 -19.17 -1.32 17.97
C TYR A 212 -17.95 -0.97 18.83
N ARG A 213 -17.89 0.25 19.39
CA ARG A 213 -16.76 0.74 20.17
C ARG A 213 -16.69 -0.01 21.50
N LEU A 214 -15.53 -0.60 21.80
CA LEU A 214 -15.33 -1.40 23.01
C LEU A 214 -15.27 -0.53 24.27
N ARG A 215 -14.71 0.67 24.15
CA ARG A 215 -14.59 1.67 25.22
C ARG A 215 -14.66 3.06 24.64
N ASP A 216 -15.44 3.94 25.26
CA ASP A 216 -15.67 5.30 24.74
C ASP A 216 -14.38 6.12 24.60
N ASP A 217 -13.45 5.95 25.54
CA ASP A 217 -12.16 6.65 25.60
C ASP A 217 -11.07 6.05 24.68
N ARG A 218 -11.39 4.98 23.95
CA ARG A 218 -10.41 4.28 23.09
C ARG A 218 -10.93 4.07 21.67
N GLU A 219 -9.98 3.92 20.75
CA GLU A 219 -10.22 3.76 19.31
C GLU A 219 -10.26 2.27 18.91
N PHE A 220 -10.87 1.41 19.75
CA PHE A 220 -11.00 -0.03 19.53
C PHE A 220 -12.46 -0.42 19.29
N PHE A 221 -12.68 -1.24 18.28
CA PHE A 221 -14.00 -1.64 17.80
C PHE A 221 -14.06 -3.16 17.69
N LEU A 222 -15.12 -3.78 18.23
CA LEU A 222 -15.34 -5.22 18.18
C LEU A 222 -16.34 -5.54 17.07
N MET A 223 -15.85 -5.89 15.88
CA MET A 223 -16.69 -6.16 14.71
C MET A 223 -15.94 -6.90 13.60
N GLU A 224 -16.66 -7.40 12.60
CA GLU A 224 -16.03 -8.01 11.43
C GLU A 224 -15.28 -6.97 10.58
N PHE A 225 -14.04 -7.31 10.21
CA PHE A 225 -13.22 -6.45 9.35
C PHE A 225 -13.91 -6.15 8.02
N ARG A 226 -14.64 -7.12 7.46
CA ARG A 226 -15.38 -6.94 6.19
C ARG A 226 -16.44 -5.84 6.32
N GLU A 227 -17.16 -5.79 7.43
CA GLU A 227 -18.22 -4.80 7.68
C GLU A 227 -17.62 -3.42 7.94
N ALA A 228 -16.60 -3.36 8.79
CA ALA A 228 -15.85 -2.13 9.04
C ALA A 228 -15.33 -1.52 7.73
N ARG A 229 -14.74 -2.36 6.87
CA ARG A 229 -14.26 -1.94 5.56
C ARG A 229 -15.37 -1.37 4.68
N MET A 230 -16.54 -2.00 4.60
CA MET A 230 -17.64 -1.49 3.77
C MET A 230 -18.12 -0.11 4.23
N ILE A 231 -18.26 0.08 5.55
CA ILE A 231 -18.67 1.36 6.14
C ILE A 231 -17.62 2.44 5.86
N ILE A 232 -16.34 2.14 6.06
CA ILE A 232 -15.24 3.08 5.83
C ILE A 232 -15.11 3.39 4.33
N ASP A 233 -15.20 2.39 3.45
CA ASP A 233 -15.16 2.58 1.98
C ASP A 233 -16.26 3.56 1.53
N ARG A 234 -17.48 3.42 2.07
CA ARG A 234 -18.59 4.34 1.81
C ARG A 234 -18.32 5.75 2.34
N CYS A 235 -17.95 5.87 3.61
CA CYS A 235 -17.63 7.14 4.26
C CYS A 235 -16.54 7.91 3.49
N VAL A 236 -15.46 7.22 3.12
CA VAL A 236 -14.36 7.81 2.34
C VAL A 236 -14.83 8.25 0.94
N GLY A 237 -15.70 7.47 0.30
CA GLY A 237 -16.33 7.83 -0.98
C GLY A 237 -17.16 9.11 -0.89
N GLU A 238 -18.05 9.20 0.09
CA GLU A 238 -18.93 10.35 0.32
C GLU A 238 -18.13 11.62 0.64
N MET A 239 -17.14 11.53 1.53
CA MET A 239 -16.30 12.69 1.88
C MET A 239 -15.48 13.19 0.70
N ARG A 240 -14.99 12.27 -0.15
CA ARG A 240 -14.33 12.65 -1.41
C ARG A 240 -15.26 13.38 -2.37
N ALA A 241 -16.51 12.92 -2.51
CA ALA A 241 -17.49 13.58 -3.37
C ALA A 241 -17.82 15.01 -2.90
N ARG A 242 -18.01 15.21 -1.59
CA ARG A 242 -18.23 16.55 -1.00
C ARG A 242 -17.06 17.50 -1.26
N SER A 243 -15.83 16.99 -1.16
CA SER A 243 -14.61 17.79 -1.40
C SER A 243 -14.44 18.23 -2.86
N ILE A 244 -15.15 17.62 -3.81
CA ILE A 244 -15.15 17.99 -5.23
C ILE A 244 -16.27 19.01 -5.52
N GLY A 245 -17.40 18.93 -4.82
CA GLY A 245 -18.53 19.84 -4.96
C GLY A 245 -18.31 21.26 -4.42
N ASP A 246 -17.35 21.46 -3.53
CA ASP A 246 -17.03 22.78 -2.92
C ASP A 246 -15.96 23.60 -3.69
N SER A 247 -15.65 23.27 -4.96
CA SER A 247 -14.81 24.17 -5.77
C SER A 247 -15.64 25.40 -6.18
N PRO A 248 -15.18 26.64 -5.91
CA PRO A 248 -15.91 27.82 -6.32
C PRO A 248 -15.95 27.87 -7.85
N VAL A 249 -17.17 27.86 -8.41
CA VAL A 249 -17.40 28.21 -9.81
C VAL A 249 -16.79 29.59 -10.01
N ALA A 250 -15.74 29.66 -10.85
CA ALA A 250 -15.11 30.92 -11.22
C ALA A 250 -16.20 31.88 -11.75
N GLY A 251 -16.28 33.05 -11.13
CA GLY A 251 -17.34 34.02 -11.34
C GLY A 251 -17.59 34.33 -12.82
N ALA A 252 -18.87 34.38 -13.17
CA ALA A 252 -19.33 35.01 -14.40
C ALA A 252 -18.82 36.46 -14.44
N PRO A 253 -18.30 36.95 -15.58
CA PRO A 253 -17.90 38.33 -15.70
C PRO A 253 -19.15 39.21 -15.61
N GLY A 254 -19.12 40.15 -14.67
CA GLY A 254 -20.17 41.09 -14.42
C GLY A 254 -20.47 41.93 -15.66
N GLU A 255 -21.73 41.89 -16.06
CA GLU A 255 -22.39 42.91 -16.85
C GLU A 255 -22.29 44.24 -16.07
N LYS A 256 -21.77 45.27 -16.72
CA LYS A 256 -21.96 46.65 -16.28
C LYS A 256 -22.55 47.47 -17.43
N PRO A 257 -23.43 48.42 -17.10
CA PRO A 257 -24.28 49.15 -18.04
C PRO A 257 -23.52 50.15 -18.91
#